data_AF-A0A4Q3VZJ5-F1
#
_entry.id   AF-A0A4Q3VZJ5-F1
#
_cell.length_a   1.000
_cell.length_b   1.000
_cell.length_c   1.000
_cell.angle_alpha   90.00
_cell.angle_beta   90.00
_cell.angle_gamma   90.00
#
_symmetry.space_group_name_H-M   'P 1'
#
loop_
_entity.id
_entity.type
_entity.pdbx_description
1 polymer ?
#
loop_
_entity_poly.entity_id
_entity_poly.type
_entity_poly.pdbx_seq_one_letter_code
_entity_poly.pdbx_strand_id
1 'polypeptide(L)' 'ELSIQEGKNRQVRRMTAAAGHPTLRLVRVAYGPFSLAGLEPGGWRELDPRQLDARR' A
#
# COMPACT_ATOMS: atom_id res chain seq x y z
N GLU A 1 -8.84 7.52 3.26
CA GLU A 1 -7.56 6.91 2.86
C GLU A 1 -6.69 6.73 4.10
N LEU A 2 -5.83 5.72 4.17
CA LEU A 2 -4.99 5.42 5.35
C LEU A 2 -3.54 5.19 4.91
N SER A 3 -2.60 5.85 5.59
CA SER A 3 -1.15 5.66 5.41
C SER A 3 -0.52 5.23 6.74
N ILE A 4 0.37 4.24 6.69
CA ILE A 4 1.12 3.74 7.85
C ILE A 4 2.60 3.59 7.49
N GLN A 5 3.47 3.72 8.48
CA GLN A 5 4.92 3.56 8.32
C GLN A 5 5.44 2.20 8.83
N GLU A 6 4.59 1.42 9.50
CA GLU A 6 4.89 0.05 9.95
C GLU A 6 4.01 -0.98 9.21
N GLY A 7 4.41 -2.25 9.26
CA GLY A 7 3.79 -3.35 8.51
C GLY A 7 3.45 -4.56 9.38
N LYS A 8 2.90 -4.37 10.60
CA LYS A 8 2.58 -5.51 11.47
C LYS A 8 1.52 -6.42 10.83
N ASN A 9 1.55 -7.71 11.17
CA ASN A 9 0.61 -8.70 10.61
C ASN A 9 -0.83 -8.21 10.73
N ARG A 10 -1.57 -8.11 9.60
CA ARG A 10 -2.99 -7.67 9.58
C ARG A 10 -3.27 -6.33 10.30
N GLN A 11 -2.27 -5.45 10.42
CA GLN A 11 -2.36 -4.22 11.22
C GLN A 11 -3.58 -3.36 10.90
N VAL A 12 -3.77 -2.98 9.63
CA VAL A 12 -4.91 -2.14 9.21
C VAL A 12 -6.25 -2.79 9.59
N ARG A 13 -6.38 -4.11 9.41
CA ARG A 13 -7.61 -4.84 9.75
C ARG A 13 -7.88 -4.83 11.26
N ARG A 14 -6.82 -4.98 12.07
CA ARG A 14 -6.94 -4.87 13.54
C ARG A 14 -7.29 -3.45 13.97
N MET A 15 -6.67 -2.43 13.36
CA MET A 15 -6.95 -1.03 13.66
C MET A 15 -8.41 -0.67 13.37
N THR A 16 -8.95 -1.02 12.20
CA THR A 16 -10.35 -0.68 11.89
C THR A 16 -11.33 -1.47 12.75
N ALA A 17 -11.05 -2.74 13.04
CA ALA A 17 -11.89 -3.55 13.93
C ALA A 17 -11.93 -2.98 15.35
N ALA A 18 -10.80 -2.50 15.88
CA ALA A 18 -10.73 -1.83 17.17
C ALA A 18 -11.55 -0.52 17.18
N ALA A 19 -11.68 0.16 16.04
CA ALA A 19 -12.54 1.31 15.86
C ALA A 19 -14.02 0.97 15.57
N GLY A 20 -14.41 -0.32 15.61
CA GLY A 20 -15.79 -0.76 15.36
C GLY A 20 -16.17 -0.84 13.89
N HIS A 21 -15.20 -0.82 12.97
CA HIS A 21 -15.45 -0.84 11.52
C HIS A 21 -14.88 -2.10 10.85
N PRO A 22 -15.72 -2.92 10.17
CA PRO A 22 -15.24 -4.10 9.45
C PRO A 22 -14.45 -3.70 8.18
N THR A 23 -13.29 -4.34 7.94
CA THR A 23 -12.53 -4.15 6.70
C THR A 23 -13.07 -5.03 5.57
N LEU A 24 -14.00 -4.50 4.78
CA LEU A 24 -14.60 -5.25 3.66
C LEU A 24 -13.63 -5.44 2.49
N ARG A 25 -12.91 -4.38 2.11
CA ARG A 25 -11.91 -4.39 1.03
C ARG A 25 -10.67 -3.63 1.49
N LEU A 26 -9.50 -4.21 1.27
CA LEU A 26 -8.22 -3.58 1.56
C LEU A 26 -7.31 -3.75 0.35
N VAL A 27 -6.93 -2.63 -0.26
CA VAL A 27 -6.00 -2.58 -1.39
C VAL A 27 -4.90 -1.60 -1.02
N ARG A 28 -3.64 -2.02 -1.17
CA ARG A 28 -2.50 -1.11 -1.03
C ARG A 28 -2.30 -0.40 -2.36
N VAL A 29 -2.64 0.88 -2.42
CA VAL A 29 -2.58 1.69 -3.65
C VAL A 29 -1.22 2.36 -3.88
N ALA A 30 -0.42 2.49 -2.83
CA ALA A 30 0.92 3.10 -2.89
C ALA A 30 1.87 2.50 -1.84
N TYR A 31 3.17 2.64 -2.10
CA TYR A 31 4.26 2.31 -1.18
C TYR A 31 5.41 3.31 -1.41
N GLY A 32 5.68 4.14 -0.40
CA GLY A 32 6.64 5.24 -0.54
C GLY A 32 6.29 6.13 -1.74
N PRO A 33 7.23 6.40 -2.67
CA PRO A 33 6.99 7.21 -3.86
C PRO A 33 6.26 6.46 -4.99
N PHE A 34 6.03 5.15 -4.85
CA PHE A 34 5.46 4.31 -5.89
C PHE A 34 3.94 4.17 -5.73
N SER A 35 3.19 4.30 -6.83
CA SER A 35 1.74 4.11 -6.86
C SER A 35 1.32 3.05 -7.89
N LEU A 36 0.12 2.50 -7.72
CA LEU A 36 -0.51 1.59 -8.70
C LEU A 36 -1.17 2.33 -9.88
N ALA A 37 -1.00 3.65 -9.99
CA ALA A 37 -1.64 4.43 -11.06
C ALA A 37 -1.19 3.93 -12.44
N GLY A 38 -2.17 3.66 -13.32
CA GLY A 38 -1.92 3.18 -14.68
C GLY A 38 -1.54 1.69 -14.79
N LEU A 39 -1.66 0.91 -13.71
CA LEU A 39 -1.41 -0.54 -13.73
C LEU A 39 -2.71 -1.33 -13.60
N GLU A 40 -2.95 -2.23 -14.56
CA GLU A 40 -4.08 -3.15 -14.53
C GLU A 40 -3.88 -4.26 -13.47
N PRO A 41 -4.95 -4.87 -12.94
CA PRO A 41 -4.85 -6.00 -12.01
C PRO A 41 -4.03 -7.16 -12.60
N GLY A 42 -3.02 -7.62 -11.85
CA GLY A 42 -2.10 -8.66 -12.30
C GLY A 42 -0.99 -8.17 -13.23
N GLY A 43 -1.05 -6.93 -13.69
CA GLY A 43 0.03 -6.28 -14.42
C GLY A 43 1.24 -6.03 -13.53
N TRP A 44 2.40 -5.91 -14.18
CA TRP A 44 3.64 -5.46 -13.56
C TRP A 44 4.35 -4.49 -14.50
N ARG A 45 5.25 -3.69 -13.94
CA ARG A 45 6.08 -2.74 -14.68
C ARG A 45 7.44 -2.67 -14.01
N GLU A 46 8.49 -2.67 -14.82
CA GLU A 46 9.85 -2.40 -14.33
C GLU A 46 9.98 -0.93 -13.91
N LEU A 47 10.66 -0.72 -12.79
CA LEU A 47 11.01 0.63 -12.33
C LEU A 47 12.30 1.06 -13.01
N ASP A 48 12.37 2.32 -13.45
CA ASP A 48 13.63 2.92 -13.87
C ASP A 48 14.56 2.95 -12.63
N PRO A 49 15.82 2.47 -12.72
CA PRO A 49 16.78 2.53 -11.62
C PRO A 49 16.90 3.91 -10.96
N ARG A 50 16.69 5.00 -11.70
CA ARG A 50 16.69 6.37 -11.16
C ARG A 50 15.54 6.62 -10.18
N GLN A 51 14.43 5.90 -10.32
CA GLN A 51 13.29 5.98 -9.42
C GLN A 51 13.50 5.18 -8.13
N LEU A 52 14.45 4.24 -8.11
CA LEU A 52 14.76 3.42 -6.94
C LEU A 52 15.50 4.22 -5.86
N ASP A 53 16.17 5.31 -6.23
CA ASP A 53 16.96 6.16 -5.34
C ASP A 53 16.11 7.08 -4.44
N ALA A 54 14.78 7.03 -4.58
CA ALA A 54 13.83 7.89 -3.88
C ALA A 54 13.63 7.53 -2.38
N ARG A 55 14.73 7.20 -1.67
CA ARG A 55 14.89 6.75 -0.27
C ARG A 55 15.13 5.24 -0.12
N ARG A 56 16.40 4.85 -0.24
CA ARG A 56 16.95 3.87 0.70
C ARG A 56 16.91 4.43 2.12
#